data_AF-A0AA37LDK3-F1
#
_entry.id   AF-A0AA37LDK3-F1
#
_cell.length_a   1.000
_cell.length_b   1.000
_cell.length_c   1.000
_cell.angle_alpha   90.00
_cell.angle_beta   90.00
_cell.angle_gamma   90.00
#
_symmetry.space_group_name_H-M   'P 1'
#
loop_
_entity.id
_entity.type
_entity.pdbx_description
1 polymer ?
#
loop_
_entity_poly.entity_id
_entity_poly.type
_entity_poly.pdbx_seq_one_letter_code
_entity_poly.pdbx_strand_id
1 'polypeptide(L)'
;MVYLAKVSDAVSANRNPKSTLDWFKISEKGLKNGVRAVDELIANEGWYNFTMPSCVPPSQYLMRVEILALHSAFAPDGAQFYVECVQSDDITSFLSHSRCSPNNLSGLVKFPGAYSAMDPSVLLSIYDDNGQPTNGGKPYTIPGPKVLSCN
;
A
#
# COMPACT_ATOMS: atom_id res chain seq x y z
N MET A 1 -0.67 -1.07 -3.56
CA MET A 1 0.17 -0.73 -2.40
C MET A 1 0.19 -1.89 -1.44
N VAL A 2 1.27 -2.04 -0.65
CA VAL A 2 1.40 -3.11 0.35
C VAL A 2 1.90 -2.51 1.66
N TYR A 3 1.24 -2.87 2.75
CA TYR A 3 1.55 -2.44 4.12
C TYR A 3 1.72 -3.65 5.04
N LEU A 4 2.51 -3.47 6.09
CA LEU A 4 2.62 -4.43 7.19
C LEU A 4 2.23 -3.77 8.51
N ALA A 5 1.59 -4.53 9.39
CA ALA A 5 1.43 -4.19 10.80
C ALA A 5 1.97 -5.32 11.67
N LYS A 6 2.91 -5.00 12.57
CA LYS A 6 3.47 -5.98 13.52
C LYS A 6 2.39 -6.39 14.51
N VAL A 7 2.27 -7.67 14.77
CA VAL A 7 1.29 -8.23 15.71
C VAL A 7 1.95 -9.31 16.56
N SER A 8 1.40 -9.57 17.75
CA SER A 8 1.85 -10.66 18.62
C SER A 8 1.40 -12.03 18.08
N ASP A 9 0.24 -12.08 17.43
CA ASP A 9 -0.33 -13.27 16.80
C ASP A 9 -1.18 -12.84 15.60
N ALA A 10 -0.76 -13.21 14.39
CA ALA A 10 -1.43 -12.88 13.14
C ALA A 10 -2.79 -13.56 13.01
N VAL A 11 -2.98 -14.75 13.60
CA VAL A 11 -4.24 -15.50 13.54
C VAL A 11 -5.32 -14.79 14.35
N SER A 12 -5.01 -14.34 15.56
CA SER A 12 -5.96 -13.63 16.42
C SER A 12 -6.08 -12.13 16.12
N ALA A 13 -5.07 -11.50 15.51
CA ALA A 13 -5.08 -10.06 15.24
C ALA A 13 -6.18 -9.58 14.29
N ASN A 14 -6.77 -10.45 13.46
CA ASN A 14 -7.92 -10.08 12.63
C ASN A 14 -9.17 -9.68 13.45
N ARG A 15 -9.22 -10.07 14.73
CA ARG A 15 -10.29 -9.74 15.68
C ARG A 15 -10.06 -8.42 16.41
N ASN A 16 -8.87 -7.81 16.29
CA ASN A 16 -8.60 -6.52 16.91
C ASN A 16 -9.38 -5.41 16.17
N PRO A 17 -9.90 -4.40 16.89
CA PRO A 17 -10.49 -3.24 16.25
C PRO A 17 -9.44 -2.60 15.33
N LYS A 18 -9.76 -2.52 14.04
CA LYS A 18 -8.86 -2.15 12.93
C LYS A 18 -7.99 -0.90 13.18
N SER A 19 -8.44 0.01 14.05
CA SER A 19 -7.79 1.29 14.38
C SER A 19 -6.59 1.21 15.32
N THR A 20 -6.30 0.07 15.98
CA THR A 20 -5.21 0.00 16.96
C THR A 20 -3.85 -0.35 16.35
N LEU A 21 -3.82 -0.90 15.14
CA LEU A 21 -2.60 -1.40 14.52
C LEU A 21 -1.76 -0.28 13.90
N ASP A 22 -0.45 -0.34 14.11
CA ASP A 22 0.54 0.55 13.47
C ASP A 22 1.00 -0.05 12.15
N TRP A 23 0.60 0.58 11.04
CA TRP A 23 0.93 0.16 9.69
C TRP A 23 2.10 0.96 9.13
N PHE A 24 3.02 0.30 8.43
CA PHE A 24 4.03 0.96 7.59
C PHE A 24 3.96 0.40 6.17
N LYS A 25 4.28 1.26 5.20
CA LYS A 25 4.25 0.90 3.78
C LYS A 25 5.55 0.19 3.40
N ILE A 26 5.45 -0.95 2.71
CA ILE A 26 6.63 -1.72 2.24
C ILE A 26 6.75 -1.77 0.72
N SER A 27 5.67 -1.45 -0.01
CA SER A 27 5.69 -1.40 -1.46
C SER A 27 4.61 -0.49 -2.03
N GLU A 28 4.95 0.22 -3.09
CA GLU A 28 4.00 0.94 -3.91
C GLU A 28 4.41 0.98 -5.38
N LYS A 29 3.40 1.04 -6.24
CA LYS A 29 3.51 1.40 -7.65
C LYS A 29 2.34 2.34 -7.96
N GLY A 30 2.59 3.35 -8.80
CA GLY A 30 1.61 4.35 -9.19
C GLY A 30 1.60 4.53 -10.70
N LEU A 31 1.60 5.78 -11.16
CA LEU A 31 1.79 6.13 -12.57
C LEU A 31 3.28 6.37 -12.84
N LYS A 32 3.88 5.61 -13.76
CA LYS A 32 5.28 5.77 -14.18
C LYS A 32 5.38 5.67 -15.69
N ASN A 33 5.92 6.70 -16.34
CA ASN A 33 6.10 6.74 -17.80
C ASN A 33 4.82 6.40 -18.59
N GLY A 34 3.66 6.89 -18.13
CA GLY A 34 2.36 6.63 -18.75
C GLY A 34 1.74 5.27 -18.43
N VAL A 35 2.45 4.38 -17.73
CA VAL A 35 1.98 3.06 -17.32
C VAL A 35 1.50 3.12 -15.87
N ARG A 36 0.28 2.64 -15.61
CA ARG A 36 -0.30 2.54 -14.27
C ARG A 36 0.07 1.19 -13.66
N ALA A 37 0.16 1.13 -12.33
CA ALA A 37 0.34 -0.12 -11.61
C ALA A 37 -0.71 -1.20 -11.96
N VAL A 38 -1.95 -0.79 -12.25
CA VAL A 38 -3.02 -1.70 -12.69
C VAL A 38 -2.81 -2.24 -14.12
N ASP A 39 -2.13 -1.49 -14.99
CA ASP A 39 -1.78 -1.96 -16.33
C ASP A 39 -0.75 -3.09 -16.22
N GLU A 40 0.27 -2.92 -15.36
CA GLU A 40 1.25 -3.99 -15.04
C GLU A 40 0.58 -5.20 -14.38
N LEU A 41 -0.37 -4.97 -13.47
CA LEU A 41 -1.11 -6.05 -12.80
C LEU A 41 -1.88 -6.92 -13.81
N ILE A 42 -2.56 -6.30 -14.76
CA ILE A 42 -3.29 -6.99 -15.83
C ILE A 42 -2.32 -7.74 -16.74
N ALA A 43 -1.24 -7.09 -17.17
CA ALA A 43 -0.23 -7.71 -18.03
C ALA A 43 0.48 -8.91 -17.36
N ASN A 44 0.53 -8.92 -16.02
CA ASN A 44 1.11 -9.99 -15.22
C ASN A 44 0.04 -10.95 -14.64
N GLU A 45 -1.11 -11.09 -15.32
CA GLU A 45 -2.16 -12.06 -14.98
C GLU A 45 -2.67 -11.96 -13.52
N GLY A 46 -2.73 -10.74 -12.98
CA GLY A 46 -3.18 -10.48 -11.61
C GLY A 46 -2.08 -10.56 -10.55
N TRP A 47 -0.84 -10.86 -10.92
CA TRP A 47 0.27 -10.93 -9.97
C TRP A 47 0.91 -9.57 -9.69
N TYR A 48 1.02 -9.20 -8.41
CA TYR A 48 1.79 -8.05 -7.96
C TYR A 48 3.06 -8.51 -7.25
N ASN A 49 4.21 -8.23 -7.84
CA ASN A 49 5.51 -8.58 -7.28
C ASN A 49 6.16 -7.38 -6.58
N PHE A 50 6.70 -7.62 -5.39
CA PHE A 50 7.53 -6.67 -4.65
C PHE A 50 8.64 -7.41 -3.89
N THR A 51 9.68 -6.67 -3.48
CA THR A 51 10.76 -7.19 -2.66
C THR A 51 10.55 -6.76 -1.22
N MET A 52 10.58 -7.71 -0.28
CA MET A 52 10.49 -7.40 1.14
C MET A 52 11.70 -6.55 1.57
N PRO A 53 11.50 -5.38 2.22
CA PRO A 53 12.61 -4.57 2.70
C PRO A 53 13.44 -5.35 3.73
N SER A 54 14.77 -5.38 3.57
CA SER A 54 15.68 -6.15 4.41
C SER A 54 15.71 -5.72 5.88
N CYS A 55 15.19 -4.53 6.18
CA CYS A 55 15.12 -3.96 7.51
C CYS A 55 13.82 -4.24 8.27
N VAL A 56 12.88 -4.97 7.68
CA VAL A 56 11.71 -5.46 8.41
C VAL A 56 12.20 -6.50 9.43
N PRO A 57 11.96 -6.32 10.74
CA PRO A 57 12.44 -7.26 11.75
C PRO A 57 11.62 -8.56 11.71
N PRO A 58 12.21 -9.72 12.03
CA PRO A 58 11.46 -10.98 12.14
C PRO A 58 10.34 -10.87 13.19
N SER A 59 9.10 -11.13 12.78
CA SER A 59 7.90 -11.13 13.63
C SER A 59 6.70 -11.69 12.87
N GLN A 60 5.60 -11.93 13.56
CA GLN A 60 4.29 -12.03 12.92
C GLN A 60 3.76 -10.66 12.47
N TYR A 61 3.12 -10.65 11.31
CA TYR A 61 2.58 -9.46 10.66
C TYR A 61 1.21 -9.76 10.04
N LEU A 62 0.34 -8.75 10.01
CA LEU A 62 -0.71 -8.67 9.00
C LEU A 62 -0.19 -7.93 7.78
N MET A 63 -0.46 -8.45 6.59
CA MET A 63 -0.16 -7.78 5.33
C MET A 63 -1.44 -7.24 4.72
N ARG A 64 -1.52 -5.93 4.52
CA ARG A 64 -2.62 -5.26 3.82
C ARG A 64 -2.19 -4.97 2.39
N VAL A 65 -2.91 -5.52 1.43
CA VAL A 65 -2.73 -5.27 0.00
C VAL A 65 -3.89 -4.41 -0.49
N GLU A 66 -3.60 -3.45 -1.35
CA GLU A 66 -4.60 -2.51 -1.83
C GLU A 66 -4.41 -2.10 -3.28
N ILE A 67 -5.51 -2.02 -4.01
CA ILE A 67 -5.65 -1.34 -5.30
C ILE A 67 -6.56 -0.11 -5.08
N LEU A 68 -6.10 1.05 -5.56
CA LEU A 68 -6.88 2.28 -5.59
C LEU A 68 -7.27 2.59 -7.04
N ALA A 69 -8.53 2.36 -7.38
CA ALA A 69 -9.06 2.69 -8.70
C ALA A 69 -9.61 4.12 -8.72
N LEU A 70 -9.18 4.89 -9.72
CA LEU A 70 -9.39 6.34 -9.80
C LEU A 70 -10.29 6.78 -10.96
N HIS A 71 -10.92 5.84 -11.68
CA HIS A 71 -11.72 6.14 -12.87
C HIS A 71 -12.92 7.06 -12.60
N SER A 72 -13.39 7.11 -11.34
CA SER A 72 -14.46 8.00 -10.87
C SER A 72 -14.00 8.97 -9.77
N ALA A 73 -12.69 9.05 -9.50
CA ALA A 73 -12.13 9.85 -8.40
C ALA A 73 -12.23 11.37 -8.59
N PHE A 74 -12.76 11.84 -9.72
CA PHE A 74 -13.09 13.27 -9.91
C PHE A 74 -14.30 13.70 -9.09
N ALA A 75 -15.15 12.75 -8.68
CA ALA A 75 -16.28 13.00 -7.79
C ALA A 75 -15.89 12.69 -6.33
N PRO A 76 -16.41 13.45 -5.36
CA PRO A 76 -16.33 13.08 -3.95
C PRO A 76 -16.80 11.64 -3.73
N ASP A 77 -16.05 10.87 -2.93
CA ASP A 77 -16.28 9.44 -2.65
C ASP A 77 -16.27 8.51 -3.89
N GLY A 78 -15.81 9.01 -5.04
CA GLY A 78 -15.72 8.23 -6.28
C GLY A 78 -14.47 7.37 -6.42
N ALA A 79 -13.48 7.54 -5.53
CA ALA A 79 -12.29 6.69 -5.47
C ALA A 79 -12.63 5.33 -4.83
N GLN A 80 -12.18 4.25 -5.47
CA GLN A 80 -12.54 2.88 -5.07
C GLN A 80 -11.31 2.16 -4.53
N PHE A 81 -11.35 1.81 -3.24
CA PHE A 81 -10.30 1.04 -2.56
C PHE A 81 -10.70 -0.44 -2.51
N TYR A 82 -9.95 -1.29 -3.23
CA TYR A 82 -10.02 -2.75 -3.11
C TYR A 82 -8.92 -3.20 -2.17
N VAL A 83 -9.29 -3.78 -1.03
CA VAL A 83 -8.36 -4.05 0.07
C VAL A 83 -8.58 -5.46 0.60
N GLU A 84 -7.48 -6.21 0.66
CA GLU A 84 -7.44 -7.52 1.29
C GLU A 84 -6.30 -7.56 2.33
N CYS A 85 -6.50 -8.38 3.36
CA CYS A 85 -5.46 -8.65 4.36
C CYS A 85 -5.09 -10.13 4.33
N VAL A 86 -3.79 -10.42 4.32
CA VAL A 86 -3.23 -11.77 4.39
C VAL A 86 -2.62 -11.99 5.77
N GLN A 87 -2.99 -13.12 6.37
CA GLN A 87 -2.37 -13.69 7.56
C GLN A 87 -1.47 -14.82 7.06
N SER A 88 -0.15 -14.72 7.21
CA SER A 88 0.69 -15.90 6.96
C SER A 88 1.94 -15.88 7.82
N ASP A 89 2.19 -17.02 8.47
CA ASP A 89 3.46 -17.35 9.11
C ASP A 89 4.61 -17.32 8.09
N ASP A 90 4.34 -17.45 6.79
CA ASP A 90 5.35 -17.34 5.74
C ASP A 90 5.99 -15.95 5.68
N ILE A 91 5.27 -14.89 6.05
CA ILE A 91 5.88 -13.56 6.16
C ILE A 91 7.03 -13.61 7.17
N THR A 92 6.90 -14.39 8.26
CA THR A 92 7.96 -14.56 9.24
C THR A 92 9.14 -15.35 8.70
N SER A 93 8.89 -16.35 7.84
CA SER A 93 9.93 -17.21 7.29
C SER A 93 10.83 -16.47 6.30
N PHE A 94 10.29 -15.54 5.49
CA PHE A 94 11.08 -14.64 4.65
C PHE A 94 11.98 -13.69 5.44
N LEU A 95 11.61 -13.38 6.68
CA LEU A 95 12.31 -12.43 7.53
C LEU A 95 13.39 -13.09 8.40
N SER A 96 13.49 -14.41 8.43
CA SER A 96 14.49 -15.17 9.22
C SER A 96 15.96 -14.80 8.94
N HIS A 97 16.24 -14.17 7.79
CA HIS A 97 17.58 -13.70 7.39
C HIS A 97 17.77 -12.18 7.57
N SER A 98 16.77 -11.46 8.08
CA SER A 98 16.85 -10.03 8.36
C SER A 98 17.80 -9.77 9.54
N ARG A 99 18.84 -8.96 9.31
CA ARG A 99 19.85 -8.57 10.31
C ARG A 99 19.56 -7.21 10.96
N CYS A 100 18.32 -6.71 10.88
CA CYS A 100 18.03 -5.33 11.28
C CYS A 100 17.43 -5.22 12.69
N SER A 101 17.87 -4.18 13.40
CA SER A 101 17.39 -3.82 14.74
C SER A 101 15.95 -3.28 14.68
N PRO A 102 15.05 -3.64 15.62
CA PRO A 102 13.63 -3.24 15.64
C PRO A 102 13.34 -1.72 15.67
N ASN A 103 14.36 -0.87 15.81
CA ASN A 103 14.20 0.55 16.13
C ASN A 103 14.07 1.50 14.93
N ASN A 104 13.99 0.99 13.69
CA ASN A 104 13.99 1.82 12.46
C ASN A 104 12.64 1.87 11.71
N LEU A 105 11.54 1.34 12.27
CA LEU A 105 10.23 1.51 11.66
C LEU A 105 9.78 2.98 11.80
N SER A 106 9.64 3.67 10.67
CA SER A 106 9.17 5.06 10.59
C SER A 106 7.98 5.15 9.63
N GLY A 107 7.26 6.28 9.67
CA GLY A 107 6.07 6.48 8.83
C GLY A 107 4.89 5.58 9.22
N LEU A 108 4.76 5.29 10.52
CA LEU A 108 3.64 4.53 11.05
C LEU A 108 2.33 5.32 10.90
N VAL A 109 1.28 4.65 10.42
CA VAL A 109 -0.06 5.22 10.21
C VAL A 109 -1.14 4.26 10.70
N LYS A 110 -2.35 4.78 10.91
CA LYS A 110 -3.54 4.00 11.29
C LYS A 110 -4.50 3.86 10.12
N PHE A 111 -5.24 2.75 10.06
CA PHE A 111 -6.37 2.58 9.17
C PHE A 111 -7.64 2.30 9.99
N PRO A 112 -8.66 3.17 9.97
CA PRO A 112 -8.75 4.45 9.25
C PRO A 112 -7.79 5.52 9.82
N GLY A 113 -7.45 6.53 9.01
CA GLY A 113 -6.64 7.69 9.39
C GLY A 113 -5.50 8.05 8.42
N ALA A 114 -4.93 7.08 7.71
CA ALA A 114 -3.81 7.30 6.80
C ALA A 114 -4.17 8.05 5.52
N TYR A 115 -5.45 8.01 5.13
CA TYR A 115 -5.98 8.66 3.93
C TYR A 115 -7.13 9.59 4.31
N SER A 116 -7.21 10.72 3.61
CA SER A 116 -8.36 11.62 3.60
C SER A 116 -9.11 11.50 2.28
N ALA A 117 -10.44 11.59 2.32
CA ALA A 117 -11.25 11.71 1.11
C ALA A 117 -10.91 12.95 0.27
N MET A 118 -10.25 13.95 0.89
CA MET A 118 -9.82 15.19 0.24
C MET A 118 -8.34 15.17 -0.16
N ASP A 119 -7.62 14.06 0.03
CA ASP A 119 -6.23 13.97 -0.43
C ASP A 119 -6.19 14.17 -1.95
N PRO A 120 -5.23 14.96 -2.49
CA PRO A 120 -5.12 15.20 -3.94
C PRO A 120 -4.79 13.93 -4.74
N SER A 121 -4.41 12.86 -4.04
CA SER A 121 -4.17 11.53 -4.59
C SER A 121 -5.41 10.62 -4.56
N VAL A 122 -6.49 11.05 -3.90
CA VAL A 122 -7.77 10.34 -3.73
C VAL A 122 -8.91 11.07 -4.44
N LEU A 123 -8.98 12.40 -4.34
CA LEU A 123 -9.94 13.24 -5.07
C LEU A 123 -9.20 14.00 -6.19
N LEU A 124 -9.29 13.47 -7.42
CA LEU A 124 -8.64 14.02 -8.61
C LEU A 124 -9.29 13.52 -9.90
N SER A 125 -9.20 14.33 -10.95
CA SER A 125 -9.42 13.85 -12.31
C SER A 125 -8.11 13.31 -12.88
N ILE A 126 -8.12 12.04 -13.30
CA ILE A 126 -7.00 11.41 -14.02
C ILE A 126 -7.07 11.62 -15.54
N TYR A 127 -8.15 12.22 -16.04
CA TYR A 127 -8.39 12.37 -17.48
C TYR A 127 -7.75 13.65 -18.03
N ASP A 128 -7.10 13.55 -19.19
CA ASP A 128 -6.67 14.71 -19.97
C ASP A 128 -7.79 15.29 -20.84
N ASP A 129 -7.47 16.33 -21.62
CA ASP A 129 -8.42 17.04 -22.47
C ASP A 129 -9.05 16.15 -23.56
N ASN A 130 -8.42 15.00 -23.88
CA ASN A 130 -8.92 14.00 -24.82
C ASN A 130 -9.67 12.85 -24.12
N GLY A 131 -9.92 12.97 -22.80
CA GLY A 131 -10.58 11.94 -22.00
C GLY A 131 -9.71 10.70 -21.76
N GLN A 132 -8.38 10.77 -21.97
CA GLN A 132 -7.49 9.64 -21.68
C GLN A 132 -6.99 9.70 -20.22
N PRO A 133 -6.92 8.57 -19.50
CA PRO A 133 -6.56 8.57 -18.07
C PRO A 133 -5.05 8.75 -17.81
N THR A 134 -4.41 9.74 -18.44
CA THR A 134 -2.95 9.98 -18.45
C THR A 134 -2.47 10.87 -17.29
N ASN A 135 -3.40 11.30 -16.43
CA ASN A 135 -3.19 12.33 -15.41
C ASN A 135 -2.69 13.66 -16.02
N GLY A 136 -3.02 13.93 -17.29
CA GLY A 136 -2.50 15.08 -18.04
C GLY A 136 -0.98 15.12 -18.13
N GLY A 137 -0.32 13.95 -18.12
CA GLY A 137 1.14 13.82 -18.09
C GLY A 137 1.81 14.21 -16.77
N LYS A 138 1.04 14.58 -15.74
CA LYS A 138 1.57 14.96 -14.43
C LYS A 138 1.95 13.72 -13.62
N PRO A 139 3.00 13.79 -12.78
CA PRO A 139 3.28 12.75 -11.80
C PRO A 139 2.06 12.48 -10.91
N TYR A 140 1.80 11.21 -10.62
CA TYR A 140 0.81 10.82 -9.62
C TYR A 140 1.51 10.61 -8.27
N THR A 141 1.10 11.36 -7.26
CA THR A 141 1.54 11.16 -5.87
C THR A 141 0.68 10.06 -5.24
N ILE A 142 1.31 8.99 -4.79
CA ILE A 142 0.62 7.86 -4.15
C ILE A 142 0.24 8.25 -2.71
N PRO A 143 -0.98 7.93 -2.23
CA PRO A 143 -1.43 8.32 -0.89
C PRO A 143 -0.67 7.61 0.24
N GLY A 144 -0.73 8.19 1.44
CA GLY A 144 -0.18 7.61 2.67
C GLY A 144 1.31 7.86 2.89
N PRO A 145 1.93 7.14 3.86
CA PRO A 145 3.34 7.37 4.23
C PRO A 145 4.29 6.92 3.12
N LYS A 146 5.55 7.34 3.20
CA LYS A 146 6.61 6.83 2.30
C LYS A 146 6.82 5.33 2.52
N VAL A 147 7.32 4.64 1.49
CA VAL A 147 7.82 3.26 1.62
C VAL A 147 8.97 3.25 2.65
N LEU A 148 8.98 2.24 3.51
CA LEU A 148 10.05 1.99 4.47
C LEU A 148 11.41 1.91 3.74
N SER A 149 12.37 2.74 4.15
CA SER A 149 13.74 2.72 3.64
C SER A 149 14.66 2.00 4.61
N CYS A 150 15.49 1.11 4.08
CA CYS A 150 16.54 0.44 4.82
C CYS A 150 17.85 1.18 4.56
N ASN A 151 18.39 1.83 5.60
CA ASN A 151 19.70 2.46 5.58
C ASN A 151 20.72 1.57 6.28
#